data_AF-A0A635JDK9-F1
#
_entry.id   AF-A0A635JDK9-F1
#
_cell.length_a   1.000
_cell.length_b   1.000
_cell.length_c   1.000
_cell.angle_alpha   90.00
_cell.angle_beta   90.00
_cell.angle_gamma   90.00
#
_symmetry.space_group_name_H-M   'P 1'
#
loop_
_entity.id
_entity.type
_entity.pdbx_description
1 polymer ?
#
loop_
_entity_poly.entity_id
_entity_poly.type
_entity_poly.pdbx_seq_one_letter_code
_entity_poly.pdbx_strand_id
1 'polypeptide(L)'
;MIKQKYFLSSLDDEYLDLVDLLDDLSMVNSDIKFRKKSNYKYSQSERKSKIDDDKFASYTQAIIQLEEQKKRLEAKIDSFPPLPVLPSPEPLIKISGTVDEITYTKALACFDVGAYTTMQEQLERKCNRDNIGTSVAMVAQVLAGSAPHVGKTDNVWQRDKSMYVQGKIDGKPFAGWVETADVQPGEQVMMAAVPNGDGYMIYAIAVPEKISCICHLSAGGAKKAELLVIILER
;
A
#
# COMPACT_ATOMS: atom_id res chain seq x y z
N MET A 1 0.59 37.10 -4.65
CA MET A 1 1.55 35.99 -4.80
C MET A 1 1.10 34.86 -3.89
N ILE A 2 0.42 33.83 -4.41
CA ILE A 2 0.07 32.62 -3.65
C ILE A 2 0.75 31.45 -4.33
N LYS A 3 2.00 31.17 -3.95
CA LYS A 3 2.62 29.87 -4.21
C LYS A 3 2.08 28.91 -3.15
N GLN A 4 0.85 28.42 -3.32
CA GLN A 4 0.47 27.17 -2.67
C GLN A 4 1.12 26.07 -3.48
N LYS A 5 2.42 25.84 -3.22
CA LYS A 5 3.08 24.62 -3.62
C LYS A 5 2.48 23.55 -2.70
N TYR A 6 1.50 22.81 -3.19
CA TYR A 6 1.08 21.58 -2.52
C TYR A 6 2.29 20.65 -2.58
N PHE A 7 3.00 20.57 -1.46
CA PHE A 7 4.06 19.59 -1.30
C PHE A 7 3.37 18.29 -0.92
N LEU A 8 3.05 17.48 -1.92
CA LEU A 8 2.50 16.13 -1.74
C LEU A 8 3.66 15.24 -1.29
N SER A 9 3.98 15.25 0.01
CA SER A 9 5.10 14.47 0.54
C SER A 9 4.96 12.98 0.23
N SER A 10 3.72 12.46 0.16
CA SER A 10 3.42 11.07 -0.19
C SER A 10 3.99 10.61 -1.54
N LEU A 11 4.20 11.53 -2.48
CA LEU A 11 4.80 11.21 -3.78
C LEU A 11 6.30 10.97 -3.72
N ASP A 12 6.98 11.45 -2.67
CA ASP A 12 8.43 11.38 -2.54
C ASP A 12 8.87 10.56 -1.31
N ASP A 13 7.93 10.02 -0.54
CA ASP A 13 8.21 9.18 0.62
C ASP A 13 8.92 7.87 0.24
N GLU A 14 9.88 7.48 1.08
CA GLU A 14 10.67 6.24 0.92
C GLU A 14 9.79 4.98 1.04
N TYR A 15 8.80 5.02 1.93
CA TYR A 15 7.81 3.97 2.12
C TYR A 15 6.48 4.46 1.58
N LEU A 16 5.85 3.69 0.71
CA LEU A 16 4.50 3.98 0.26
C LEU A 16 3.53 3.90 1.44
N ASP A 17 2.77 4.97 1.70
CA ASP A 17 1.64 4.94 2.64
C ASP A 17 0.33 5.09 1.86
N LEU A 18 -0.45 4.02 1.78
CA LEU A 18 -1.71 4.02 1.06
C LEU A 18 -2.71 5.03 1.63
N VAL A 19 -2.71 5.25 2.95
CA VAL A 19 -3.64 6.18 3.60
C VAL A 19 -3.34 7.61 3.16
N ASP A 20 -2.07 8.00 3.22
CA ASP A 20 -1.60 9.33 2.85
C ASP A 20 -1.77 9.57 1.36
N LEU A 21 -1.45 8.58 0.50
CA LEU A 21 -1.69 8.66 -0.95
C LEU A 21 -3.17 8.93 -1.28
N LEU A 22 -4.10 8.27 -0.57
CA LEU A 22 -5.53 8.47 -0.76
C LEU A 22 -6.03 9.80 -0.19
N ASP A 23 -5.47 10.28 0.93
CA ASP A 23 -5.76 11.62 1.46
C ASP A 23 -5.33 12.71 0.48
N ASP A 24 -4.10 12.60 -0.03
CA ASP A 24 -3.54 13.52 -1.03
C ASP A 24 -4.36 13.49 -2.33
N LEU A 25 -4.78 12.31 -2.79
CA LEU A 25 -5.64 12.19 -3.98
C LEU A 25 -7.01 12.85 -3.76
N SER A 26 -7.62 12.67 -2.59
CA SER A 26 -8.90 13.29 -2.23
C SER A 26 -8.78 14.83 -2.18
N MET A 27 -7.69 15.34 -1.62
CA MET A 27 -7.38 16.77 -1.55
C MET A 27 -7.17 17.37 -2.93
N VAL A 28 -6.37 16.73 -3.79
CA VAL A 28 -6.11 17.17 -5.16
C VAL A 28 -7.40 17.18 -5.99
N ASN A 29 -8.21 16.12 -5.94
CA ASN A 29 -9.50 16.06 -6.64
C ASN A 29 -10.45 17.20 -6.20
N SER A 30 -10.48 17.49 -4.90
CA SER A 30 -11.28 18.57 -4.35
C SER A 30 -10.83 19.95 -4.86
N ASP A 31 -9.53 20.20 -4.93
CA ASP A 31 -8.98 21.47 -5.44
C ASP A 31 -9.21 21.63 -6.95
N ILE A 32 -8.98 20.57 -7.74
CA ILE A 32 -9.31 20.56 -9.18
C ILE A 32 -10.79 20.92 -9.39
N LYS A 33 -11.70 20.28 -8.63
CA LYS A 33 -13.15 20.54 -8.72
C LYS A 33 -13.48 21.99 -8.38
N PHE A 34 -12.90 22.52 -7.30
CA PHE A 34 -13.10 23.90 -6.86
C PHE A 34 -12.63 24.91 -7.92
N ARG A 35 -11.41 24.73 -8.45
CA ARG A 35 -10.82 25.62 -9.46
C ARG A 35 -11.56 25.55 -10.78
N LYS A 36 -11.93 24.35 -11.26
CA LYS A 36 -12.76 24.19 -12.48
C LYS A 36 -14.09 24.93 -12.35
N LYS A 37 -14.77 24.81 -11.19
CA LYS A 37 -16.02 25.53 -10.92
C LYS A 37 -15.83 27.05 -10.93
N SER A 38 -14.72 27.54 -10.37
CA SER A 38 -14.40 28.97 -10.35
C SER A 38 -14.10 29.51 -11.75
N ASN A 39 -13.29 28.79 -12.54
CA ASN A 39 -13.01 29.14 -13.93
C ASN A 39 -14.25 29.11 -14.82
N TYR A 40 -15.17 28.16 -14.60
CA TYR A 40 -16.46 28.15 -15.30
C TYR A 40 -17.31 29.38 -14.95
N LYS A 41 -17.43 29.74 -13.67
CA LYS A 41 -18.14 30.97 -13.27
C LYS A 41 -17.52 32.22 -13.92
N TYR A 42 -16.19 32.28 -13.97
CA TYR A 42 -15.47 33.35 -14.63
C TYR A 42 -15.76 33.43 -16.14
N SER A 43 -15.77 32.28 -16.83
CA SER A 43 -16.03 32.23 -18.27
C SER A 43 -17.43 32.72 -18.64
N GLN A 44 -18.41 32.58 -17.73
CA GLN A 44 -19.78 33.07 -17.89
C GLN A 44 -19.98 34.54 -17.48
N SER A 45 -18.97 35.21 -16.91
CA SER A 45 -19.11 36.60 -16.45
C SER A 45 -19.01 37.59 -17.61
N GLU A 46 -19.97 38.51 -17.71
CA GLU A 46 -19.93 39.65 -18.65
C GLU A 46 -19.03 40.79 -18.17
N ARG A 47 -18.76 40.86 -16.85
CA ARG A 47 -17.87 41.85 -16.24
C ARG A 47 -16.57 41.16 -15.86
N LYS A 48 -15.48 41.53 -16.51
CA LYS A 48 -14.14 40.99 -16.28
C LYS A 48 -13.20 42.12 -15.90
N SER A 49 -12.56 41.99 -14.75
CA SER A 49 -11.46 42.87 -14.36
C SER A 49 -10.12 42.19 -14.65
N LYS A 50 -9.06 42.98 -14.77
CA LYS A 50 -7.69 42.44 -14.93
C LYS A 50 -7.29 41.49 -13.79
N ILE A 51 -7.78 41.75 -12.58
CA ILE A 51 -7.56 40.88 -11.41
C ILE A 51 -8.22 39.50 -11.62
N ASP A 52 -9.37 39.47 -12.28
CA ASP A 52 -10.07 38.22 -12.56
C ASP A 52 -9.41 37.44 -13.70
N ASP A 53 -8.87 38.12 -14.72
CA ASP A 53 -8.05 37.51 -15.77
C ASP A 53 -6.80 36.83 -15.20
N ASP A 54 -6.06 37.52 -14.32
CA ASP A 54 -4.85 36.99 -13.68
C ASP A 54 -5.18 35.76 -12.82
N LYS A 55 -6.31 35.79 -12.08
CA LYS A 55 -6.80 34.64 -11.30
C LYS A 55 -7.18 33.47 -12.20
N PHE A 56 -7.89 33.71 -13.29
CA PHE A 56 -8.29 32.66 -14.23
C PHE A 56 -7.07 31.98 -14.86
N ALA A 57 -6.07 32.75 -15.30
CA ALA A 57 -4.83 32.23 -15.84
C ALA A 57 -4.07 31.40 -14.79
N SER A 58 -3.99 31.89 -13.55
CA SER A 58 -3.36 31.19 -12.44
C SER A 58 -4.07 29.86 -12.11
N TYR A 59 -5.40 29.85 -12.07
CA TYR A 59 -6.17 28.62 -11.85
C TYR A 59 -6.04 27.62 -12.98
N THR A 60 -6.00 28.08 -14.23
CA THR A 60 -5.79 27.20 -15.39
C THR A 60 -4.44 26.50 -15.30
N GLN A 61 -3.37 27.24 -14.99
CA GLN A 61 -2.04 26.65 -14.80
C GLN A 61 -2.00 25.67 -13.62
N ALA A 62 -2.66 26.01 -12.51
CA ALA A 62 -2.70 25.13 -11.35
C ALA A 62 -3.50 23.85 -11.60
N ILE A 63 -4.61 23.91 -12.35
CA ILE A 63 -5.36 22.72 -12.74
C ILE A 63 -4.46 21.76 -13.52
N ILE A 64 -3.66 22.27 -14.47
CA ILE A 64 -2.71 21.42 -15.23
C ILE A 64 -1.72 20.72 -14.30
N GLN A 65 -1.14 21.45 -13.34
CA GLN A 65 -0.20 20.87 -12.37
C GLN A 65 -0.87 19.84 -11.46
N LEU A 66 -2.09 20.12 -10.98
CA LEU A 66 -2.85 19.22 -10.11
C LEU A 66 -3.29 17.95 -10.85
N GLU A 67 -3.67 18.03 -12.13
CA GLU A 67 -4.00 16.85 -12.94
C GLU A 67 -2.77 15.95 -13.14
N GLU A 68 -1.58 16.52 -13.32
CA GLU A 68 -0.34 15.74 -13.38
C GLU A 68 -0.02 15.08 -12.03
N GLN A 69 -0.18 15.81 -10.92
CA GLN A 69 -0.03 15.25 -9.57
C GLN A 69 -1.03 14.13 -9.30
N LYS A 70 -2.28 14.31 -9.70
CA LYS A 70 -3.34 13.30 -9.61
C LYS A 70 -2.92 12.02 -10.32
N LYS A 71 -2.43 12.12 -11.56
CA LYS A 71 -1.97 10.96 -12.33
C LYS A 71 -0.82 10.22 -11.63
N ARG A 72 0.13 10.96 -11.04
CA ARG A 72 1.24 10.36 -10.26
C ARG A 72 0.73 9.65 -9.00
N LEU A 73 -0.24 10.23 -8.30
CA LEU A 73 -0.88 9.63 -7.12
C LEU A 73 -1.62 8.34 -7.49
N GLU A 74 -2.43 8.37 -8.56
CA GLU A 74 -3.13 7.20 -9.08
C GLU A 74 -2.15 6.09 -9.45
N ALA A 75 -1.06 6.40 -10.15
CA ALA A 75 -0.02 5.43 -10.49
C ALA A 75 0.65 4.82 -9.25
N LYS A 76 0.91 5.61 -8.20
CA LYS A 76 1.47 5.10 -6.94
C LYS A 76 0.49 4.18 -6.21
N ILE A 77 -0.79 4.57 -6.17
CA ILE A 77 -1.86 3.75 -5.58
C ILE A 77 -1.99 2.44 -6.34
N ASP A 78 -1.99 2.46 -7.68
CA ASP A 78 -2.07 1.26 -8.51
C ASP A 78 -0.85 0.34 -8.33
N SER A 79 0.33 0.93 -8.09
CA SER A 79 1.56 0.19 -7.79
C SER A 79 1.68 -0.28 -6.33
N PHE A 80 0.72 0.07 -5.48
CA PHE A 80 0.78 -0.31 -4.07
C PHE A 80 0.66 -1.84 -3.93
N PRO A 81 1.47 -2.48 -3.08
CA PRO A 81 1.37 -3.92 -2.87
C PRO A 81 -0.02 -4.38 -2.39
N PRO A 82 -0.43 -5.63 -2.65
CA PRO A 82 -1.65 -6.16 -2.08
C PRO A 82 -1.57 -6.11 -0.55
N LEU A 83 -2.70 -5.81 0.09
CA LEU A 83 -2.74 -5.69 1.55
C LEU A 83 -2.40 -7.06 2.22
N PRO A 84 -1.76 -7.07 3.40
CA PRO A 84 -1.40 -8.31 4.09
C PRO A 84 -2.59 -9.26 4.28
N VAL A 85 -2.41 -10.57 4.09
CA VAL A 85 -3.47 -11.55 4.40
C VAL A 85 -3.23 -12.06 5.81
N LEU A 86 -4.15 -11.75 6.74
CA LEU A 86 -3.99 -12.09 8.16
C LEU A 86 -5.32 -12.58 8.78
N PRO A 87 -5.29 -13.66 9.58
CA PRO A 87 -4.20 -14.64 9.71
C PRO A 87 -4.00 -15.42 8.40
N SER A 88 -2.98 -16.28 8.35
CA SER A 88 -2.82 -17.19 7.22
C SER A 88 -4.08 -18.05 7.02
N PRO A 89 -4.62 -18.17 5.79
CA PRO A 89 -5.85 -18.93 5.54
C PRO A 89 -5.65 -20.43 5.70
N GLU A 90 -4.44 -20.92 5.45
CA GLU A 90 -4.06 -22.33 5.59
C GLU A 90 -2.83 -22.48 6.49
N PRO A 91 -2.59 -23.69 7.02
CA PRO A 91 -1.36 -24.00 7.74
C PRO A 91 -0.12 -23.73 6.89
N LEU A 92 0.87 -23.09 7.50
CA LEU A 92 2.12 -22.77 6.82
C LEU A 92 2.92 -24.03 6.54
N ILE A 93 3.47 -24.10 5.34
CA ILE A 93 4.44 -25.11 4.91
C ILE A 93 5.83 -24.49 4.85
N LYS A 94 6.85 -25.32 5.11
CA LYS A 94 8.23 -24.96 4.83
C LYS A 94 8.53 -25.26 3.37
N ILE A 95 9.10 -24.29 2.67
CA ILE A 95 9.70 -24.48 1.34
C ILE A 95 11.16 -24.04 1.38
N SER A 96 11.99 -24.71 0.59
CA SER A 96 13.41 -24.38 0.44
C SER A 96 13.78 -24.45 -1.04
N GLY A 97 14.71 -23.62 -1.46
CA GLY A 97 15.10 -23.54 -2.88
C GLY A 97 16.05 -22.38 -3.15
N THR A 98 16.36 -22.17 -4.42
CA THR A 98 17.21 -21.06 -4.88
C THR A 98 16.35 -19.94 -5.42
N VAL A 99 16.64 -18.70 -5.03
CA VAL A 99 15.94 -17.53 -5.56
C VAL A 99 16.42 -17.23 -6.97
N ASP A 100 15.55 -17.29 -7.96
CA ASP A 100 15.90 -16.98 -9.35
C ASP A 100 15.89 -15.47 -9.60
N GLU A 101 14.88 -14.79 -9.06
CA GLU A 101 14.68 -13.34 -9.16
C GLU A 101 13.95 -12.85 -7.92
N ILE A 102 14.23 -11.62 -7.50
CA ILE A 102 13.54 -10.98 -6.37
C ILE A 102 13.48 -9.47 -6.55
N THR A 103 12.33 -8.89 -6.22
CA THR A 103 12.09 -7.45 -6.15
C THR A 103 11.44 -7.10 -4.82
N TYR A 104 11.60 -5.84 -4.40
CA TYR A 104 11.05 -5.35 -3.14
C TYR A 104 10.41 -3.97 -3.31
N THR A 105 9.27 -3.80 -2.66
CA THR A 105 8.57 -2.52 -2.54
C THR A 105 8.45 -2.13 -1.08
N LYS A 106 9.00 -0.98 -0.72
CA LYS A 106 8.89 -0.42 0.63
C LYS A 106 7.51 0.21 0.81
N ALA A 107 6.76 -0.26 1.79
CA ALA A 107 5.42 0.23 2.07
C ALA A 107 5.10 0.13 3.57
N LEU A 108 4.20 0.99 4.01
CA LEU A 108 3.62 0.94 5.34
C LEU A 108 2.41 0.01 5.33
N ALA A 109 2.40 -0.96 6.23
CA ALA A 109 1.32 -1.94 6.35
C ALA A 109 0.94 -2.20 7.81
N CYS A 110 -0.33 -2.53 8.04
CA CYS A 110 -0.84 -2.90 9.36
C CYS A 110 -0.84 -4.42 9.48
N PHE A 111 -0.21 -4.94 10.55
CA PHE A 111 -0.13 -6.38 10.84
C PHE A 111 -0.85 -6.80 12.12
N ASP A 112 -1.41 -5.83 12.86
CA ASP A 112 -2.20 -6.11 14.05
C ASP A 112 -3.56 -6.67 13.63
N VAL A 113 -3.83 -7.93 13.98
CA VAL A 113 -5.04 -8.66 13.57
C VAL A 113 -6.33 -8.00 14.06
N GLY A 114 -6.34 -7.43 15.26
CA GLY A 114 -7.51 -6.72 15.79
C GLY A 114 -7.71 -5.39 15.09
N ALA A 115 -6.61 -4.77 14.69
CA ALA A 115 -6.60 -3.51 13.99
C ALA A 115 -6.99 -3.58 12.52
N TYR A 116 -6.60 -4.67 11.90
CA TYR A 116 -6.55 -4.80 10.46
C TYR A 116 -7.92 -4.72 9.81
N THR A 117 -8.92 -5.40 10.38
CA THR A 117 -10.30 -5.37 9.88
C THR A 117 -10.87 -3.96 9.87
N THR A 118 -10.66 -3.21 10.95
CA THR A 118 -11.24 -1.87 11.04
C THR A 118 -10.51 -0.87 10.12
N MET A 119 -9.20 -1.03 9.91
CA MET A 119 -8.45 -0.27 8.89
C MET A 119 -9.05 -0.49 7.50
N GLN A 120 -9.35 -1.74 7.14
CA GLN A 120 -9.95 -2.08 5.84
C GLN A 120 -11.32 -1.41 5.66
N GLU A 121 -12.19 -1.50 6.67
CA GLU A 121 -13.51 -0.83 6.60
C GLU A 121 -13.38 0.71 6.51
N GLN A 122 -12.38 1.31 7.16
CA GLN A 122 -12.13 2.75 7.05
C GLN A 122 -11.68 3.13 5.64
N LEU A 123 -10.83 2.30 5.03
CA LEU A 123 -10.37 2.46 3.65
C LEU A 123 -11.54 2.38 2.67
N GLU A 124 -12.42 1.38 2.84
CA GLU A 124 -13.67 1.22 2.08
C GLU A 124 -14.55 2.46 2.15
N ARG A 125 -14.88 2.89 3.37
CA ARG A 125 -15.73 4.06 3.60
C ARG A 125 -15.15 5.31 2.95
N LYS A 126 -13.83 5.49 3.02
CA LYS A 126 -13.14 6.62 2.42
C LYS A 126 -13.19 6.57 0.89
N CYS A 127 -12.81 5.45 0.29
CA CYS A 127 -12.85 5.27 -1.17
C CYS A 127 -14.27 5.50 -1.73
N ASN A 128 -15.29 4.97 -1.05
CA ASN A 128 -16.68 5.16 -1.44
C ASN A 128 -17.15 6.62 -1.28
N ARG A 129 -16.84 7.25 -0.13
CA ARG A 129 -17.19 8.66 0.14
C ARG A 129 -16.54 9.61 -0.87
N ASP A 130 -15.29 9.37 -1.20
CA ASP A 130 -14.48 10.28 -2.00
C ASP A 130 -14.51 9.92 -3.51
N ASN A 131 -15.31 8.91 -3.90
CA ASN A 131 -15.43 8.38 -5.26
C ASN A 131 -14.08 8.04 -5.92
N ILE A 132 -13.18 7.44 -5.15
CA ILE A 132 -11.88 7.00 -5.65
C ILE A 132 -12.10 5.69 -6.41
N GLY A 133 -12.33 5.80 -7.72
CA GLY A 133 -12.85 4.71 -8.57
C GLY A 133 -11.87 3.56 -8.87
N THR A 134 -10.57 3.74 -8.65
CA THR A 134 -9.53 2.77 -9.04
C THR A 134 -9.15 1.80 -7.90
N SER A 135 -9.31 2.21 -6.64
CA SER A 135 -8.92 1.43 -5.44
C SER A 135 -9.93 0.37 -5.01
N VAL A 136 -11.10 0.30 -5.66
CA VAL A 136 -12.13 -0.73 -5.41
C VAL A 136 -11.55 -2.14 -5.64
N ALA A 137 -10.60 -2.33 -6.54
CA ALA A 137 -9.97 -3.63 -6.78
C ALA A 137 -9.03 -4.08 -5.64
N MET A 138 -8.34 -3.16 -4.96
CA MET A 138 -7.50 -3.47 -3.80
C MET A 138 -8.34 -3.77 -2.56
N VAL A 139 -9.40 -3.00 -2.38
CA VAL A 139 -10.42 -3.22 -1.34
C VAL A 139 -11.20 -4.52 -1.58
N ALA A 140 -11.49 -4.88 -2.83
CA ALA A 140 -12.23 -6.11 -3.14
C ALA A 140 -11.42 -7.39 -2.82
N GLN A 141 -10.10 -7.37 -2.95
CA GLN A 141 -9.23 -8.52 -2.62
C GLN A 141 -9.27 -8.87 -1.12
N VAL A 142 -9.49 -7.88 -0.26
CA VAL A 142 -9.61 -8.05 1.18
C VAL A 142 -10.84 -8.86 1.60
N LEU A 143 -11.95 -8.70 0.88
CA LEU A 143 -13.24 -9.31 1.22
C LEU A 143 -13.29 -10.80 0.93
N ALA A 144 -12.37 -11.33 0.12
CA ALA A 144 -12.34 -12.75 -0.24
C ALA A 144 -11.87 -13.69 0.89
N GLY A 145 -11.36 -13.17 2.03
CA GLY A 145 -10.75 -13.97 3.10
C GLY A 145 -11.10 -13.61 4.55
N SER A 146 -12.17 -12.85 4.81
CA SER A 146 -12.43 -12.30 6.15
C SER A 146 -12.99 -13.32 7.18
N ALA A 147 -12.30 -13.47 8.32
CA ALA A 147 -12.74 -14.17 9.54
C ALA A 147 -13.45 -13.19 10.53
N PRO A 148 -14.22 -13.68 11.54
CA PRO A 148 -15.20 -12.85 12.24
C PRO A 148 -14.62 -11.87 13.29
N HIS A 149 -15.03 -10.62 13.11
CA HIS A 149 -15.26 -9.48 14.02
C HIS A 149 -14.72 -9.54 15.46
N VAL A 150 -13.72 -8.71 15.76
CA VAL A 150 -13.35 -8.31 17.13
C VAL A 150 -13.26 -6.79 17.23
N GLY A 151 -14.12 -6.22 18.10
CA GLY A 151 -13.93 -4.99 18.88
C GLY A 151 -13.51 -3.69 18.16
N LYS A 152 -14.46 -2.76 18.03
CA LYS A 152 -14.16 -1.33 17.87
C LYS A 152 -13.31 -0.83 19.05
N THR A 153 -12.07 -0.45 18.77
CA THR A 153 -11.30 0.47 19.60
C THR A 153 -10.76 1.57 18.71
N ASP A 154 -10.83 2.82 19.18
CA ASP A 154 -10.35 4.05 18.52
C ASP A 154 -8.81 4.13 18.44
N ASN A 155 -8.14 2.98 18.33
CA ASN A 155 -6.70 2.91 18.26
C ASN A 155 -6.28 3.35 16.86
N VAL A 156 -5.42 4.37 16.80
CA VAL A 156 -4.65 4.66 15.59
C VAL A 156 -3.89 3.37 15.23
N TRP A 157 -4.29 2.71 14.15
CA TRP A 157 -3.64 1.48 13.70
C TRP A 157 -2.18 1.79 13.43
N GLN A 158 -1.27 1.11 14.14
CA GLN A 158 0.15 1.25 13.89
C GLN A 158 0.45 0.63 12.52
N ARG A 159 1.03 1.44 11.62
CA ARG A 159 1.56 0.96 10.35
C ARG A 159 3.07 0.81 10.50
N ASP A 160 3.54 -0.40 10.26
CA ASP A 160 4.95 -0.73 10.39
C ASP A 160 5.66 -0.55 9.05
N LYS A 161 6.95 -0.19 9.11
CA LYS A 161 7.82 -0.11 7.93
C LYS A 161 8.11 -1.52 7.44
N SER A 162 7.73 -1.81 6.21
CA SER A 162 7.75 -3.17 5.67
C SER A 162 8.24 -3.21 4.24
N MET A 163 8.61 -4.41 3.80
CA MET A 163 8.88 -4.71 2.41
C MET A 163 7.89 -5.76 1.91
N TYR A 164 7.23 -5.46 0.80
CA TYR A 164 6.57 -6.48 0.02
C TYR A 164 7.58 -7.06 -0.97
N VAL A 165 7.83 -8.35 -0.87
CA VAL A 165 8.78 -9.07 -1.73
C VAL A 165 8.03 -9.88 -2.76
N GLN A 166 8.55 -9.94 -3.97
CA GLN A 166 8.07 -10.77 -5.06
C GLN A 166 9.25 -11.41 -5.76
N GLY A 167 9.10 -12.63 -6.24
CA GLY A 167 10.19 -13.30 -6.92
C GLY A 167 9.82 -14.67 -7.43
N LYS A 168 10.85 -15.45 -7.76
CA LYS A 168 10.74 -16.88 -8.08
C LYS A 168 11.71 -17.70 -7.27
N ILE A 169 11.25 -18.87 -6.85
CA ILE A 169 12.03 -19.91 -6.18
C ILE A 169 11.90 -21.19 -6.98
N ASP A 170 13.03 -21.70 -7.49
CA ASP A 170 13.08 -22.88 -8.36
C ASP A 170 12.02 -22.86 -9.49
N GLY A 171 11.86 -21.70 -10.14
CA GLY A 171 10.92 -21.46 -11.24
C GLY A 171 9.48 -21.14 -10.81
N LYS A 172 9.12 -21.24 -9.53
CA LYS A 172 7.77 -20.94 -9.02
C LYS A 172 7.66 -19.54 -8.43
N PRO A 173 6.61 -18.76 -8.76
CA PRO A 173 6.46 -17.42 -8.21
C PRO A 173 6.20 -17.45 -6.70
N PHE A 174 6.70 -16.45 -5.99
CA PHE A 174 6.34 -16.20 -4.60
C PHE A 174 6.13 -14.71 -4.35
N ALA A 175 5.30 -14.38 -3.37
CA ALA A 175 5.14 -13.01 -2.90
C ALA A 175 4.69 -12.93 -1.44
N GLY A 176 5.04 -11.86 -0.72
CA GLY A 176 4.62 -11.69 0.66
C GLY A 176 5.22 -10.49 1.38
N TRP A 177 4.78 -10.26 2.61
CA TRP A 177 5.22 -9.14 3.45
C TRP A 177 6.29 -9.58 4.47
N VAL A 178 7.40 -8.85 4.54
CA VAL A 178 8.55 -9.15 5.40
C VAL A 178 9.15 -7.88 6.01
N GLU A 179 9.79 -8.00 7.18
CA GLU A 179 10.38 -6.87 7.93
C GLU A 179 11.39 -6.07 7.11
N THR A 180 12.32 -6.80 6.53
CA THR A 180 13.36 -6.33 5.63
C THR A 180 13.58 -7.42 4.58
N ALA A 181 14.39 -7.17 3.57
CA ALA A 181 14.80 -8.20 2.63
C ALA A 181 16.26 -7.96 2.29
N ASP A 182 17.14 -8.86 2.73
CA ASP A 182 18.53 -8.94 2.27
C ASP A 182 18.76 -10.30 1.62
N VAL A 183 17.93 -10.57 0.60
CA VAL A 183 17.95 -11.78 -0.20
C VAL A 183 18.33 -11.39 -1.62
N GLN A 184 19.30 -12.11 -2.19
CA GLN A 184 19.78 -11.89 -3.55
C GLN A 184 19.47 -13.09 -4.45
N PRO A 185 19.31 -12.87 -5.76
CA PRO A 185 19.25 -13.97 -6.72
C PRO A 185 20.46 -14.91 -6.60
N GLY A 186 20.22 -16.21 -6.66
CA GLY A 186 21.21 -17.27 -6.47
C GLY A 186 21.39 -17.71 -5.01
N GLU A 187 20.82 -17.00 -4.03
CA GLU A 187 20.87 -17.44 -2.64
C GLU A 187 19.89 -18.57 -2.36
N GLN A 188 20.34 -19.52 -1.54
CA GLN A 188 19.47 -20.56 -1.02
C GLN A 188 18.68 -20.02 0.17
N VAL A 189 17.37 -20.21 0.13
CA VAL A 189 16.46 -19.66 1.13
C VAL A 189 15.52 -20.73 1.66
N MET A 190 15.00 -20.47 2.86
CA MET A 190 13.87 -21.19 3.43
C MET A 190 12.75 -20.19 3.67
N MET A 191 11.51 -20.57 3.34
CA MET A 191 10.34 -19.72 3.52
C MET A 191 9.25 -20.48 4.27
N ALA A 192 8.50 -19.75 5.09
CA ALA A 192 7.21 -20.19 5.59
C ALA A 192 6.11 -19.64 4.67
N ALA A 193 5.33 -20.52 4.06
CA ALA A 193 4.46 -20.16 2.94
C ALA A 193 3.12 -20.90 2.96
N VAL A 194 2.17 -20.39 2.18
CA VAL A 194 0.93 -21.08 1.79
C VAL A 194 0.92 -21.20 0.26
N PRO A 195 0.50 -22.35 -0.32
CA PRO A 195 0.25 -22.44 -1.75
C PRO A 195 -0.75 -21.37 -2.22
N ASN A 196 -0.42 -20.65 -3.28
CA ASN A 196 -1.28 -19.60 -3.83
C ASN A 196 -1.25 -19.66 -5.36
N GLY A 197 -2.29 -20.26 -5.95
CA GLY A 197 -2.32 -20.52 -7.39
C GLY A 197 -1.19 -21.45 -7.83
N ASP A 198 -0.35 -20.99 -8.76
CA ASP A 198 0.84 -21.69 -9.25
C ASP A 198 2.11 -21.39 -8.42
N GLY A 199 1.99 -20.53 -7.41
CA GLY A 199 3.09 -20.06 -6.58
C GLY A 199 2.84 -20.15 -5.08
N TYR A 200 3.46 -19.24 -4.36
CA TYR A 200 3.44 -19.20 -2.90
C TYR A 200 3.15 -17.79 -2.37
N MET A 201 2.28 -17.72 -1.36
CA MET A 201 2.20 -16.55 -0.49
C MET A 201 3.07 -16.79 0.73
N ILE A 202 4.08 -15.94 0.95
CA ILE A 202 5.07 -16.13 2.01
C ILE A 202 4.81 -15.20 3.19
N TYR A 203 5.17 -15.70 4.38
CA TYR A 203 5.02 -15.00 5.66
C TYR A 203 6.35 -14.77 6.36
N ALA A 204 7.37 -15.54 5.97
CA ALA A 204 8.74 -15.36 6.40
C ALA A 204 9.69 -15.90 5.34
N ILE A 205 10.88 -15.31 5.29
CA ILE A 205 12.00 -15.73 4.47
C ILE A 205 13.28 -15.71 5.31
N ALA A 206 14.12 -16.72 5.16
CA ALA A 206 15.39 -16.83 5.84
C ALA A 206 16.48 -17.29 4.88
N VAL A 207 17.66 -16.70 5.02
CA VAL A 207 18.89 -17.17 4.37
C VAL A 207 19.64 -18.00 5.41
N PRO A 208 19.74 -19.33 5.25
CA PRO A 208 20.34 -20.20 6.26
C PRO A 208 21.77 -19.79 6.64
N GLU A 209 22.55 -19.34 5.66
CA GLU A 209 23.94 -18.91 5.85
C GLU A 209 24.09 -17.61 6.65
N LYS A 210 23.05 -16.77 6.69
CA LYS A 210 23.08 -15.47 7.38
C LYS A 210 22.44 -15.51 8.78
N ILE A 211 21.85 -16.64 9.18
CA ILE A 211 21.12 -16.82 10.46
C ILE A 211 20.12 -15.66 10.70
N SER A 212 19.50 -15.15 9.64
CA SER A 212 18.53 -14.06 9.72
C SER A 212 17.18 -14.57 9.20
N CYS A 213 16.16 -14.50 10.05
CA CYS A 213 14.77 -14.75 9.69
C CYS A 213 14.06 -13.41 9.59
N ILE A 214 13.42 -13.16 8.45
CA ILE A 214 12.74 -11.90 8.21
C ILE A 214 11.23 -12.15 8.13
N CYS A 215 10.47 -11.53 9.04
CA CYS A 215 9.05 -11.82 9.23
C CYS A 215 8.31 -10.61 9.79
N HIS A 216 7.11 -10.34 9.29
CA HIS A 216 6.30 -9.17 9.69
C HIS A 216 4.97 -9.49 10.36
N LEU A 217 4.77 -10.72 10.83
CA LEU A 217 3.59 -11.04 11.64
C LEU A 217 3.74 -10.39 13.03
N SER A 218 3.18 -9.19 13.21
CA SER A 218 3.14 -8.48 14.50
C SER A 218 2.20 -9.11 15.54
N ALA A 219 1.67 -10.30 15.29
CA ALA A 219 0.84 -11.02 16.25
C ALA A 219 1.70 -11.69 17.35
N GLY A 220 2.28 -10.86 18.22
CA GLY A 220 2.99 -11.28 19.43
C GLY A 220 4.29 -12.06 19.18
N GLY A 221 5.20 -12.03 20.16
CA GLY A 221 6.44 -12.82 20.10
C GLY A 221 6.21 -14.32 19.85
N ALA A 222 5.00 -14.83 20.15
CA ALA A 222 4.59 -16.20 19.92
C ALA A 222 4.54 -16.59 18.43
N LYS A 223 3.98 -15.77 17.53
CA LYS A 223 3.92 -16.13 16.09
C LYS A 223 5.26 -15.98 15.39
N LYS A 224 6.10 -15.04 15.83
CA LYS A 224 7.49 -14.93 15.37
C LYS A 224 8.29 -16.19 15.74
N ALA A 225 8.09 -16.71 16.96
CA ALA A 225 8.68 -17.97 17.39
C ALA A 225 8.17 -19.16 16.58
N GLU A 226 6.86 -19.24 16.31
CA GLU A 226 6.26 -20.30 15.50
C GLU A 226 6.82 -20.34 14.06
N LEU A 227 6.96 -19.17 13.42
CA LEU A 227 7.59 -19.06 12.10
C LEU A 227 9.06 -19.50 12.12
N LEU A 228 9.81 -19.10 13.16
CA LEU A 228 11.19 -19.56 13.34
C LEU A 228 11.24 -21.08 13.48
N VAL A 229 10.34 -21.68 14.27
CA VAL A 229 10.25 -23.14 14.43
C VAL A 229 9.94 -23.81 13.09
N ILE A 230 8.99 -23.29 12.31
CA ILE A 230 8.65 -23.83 10.98
C ILE A 230 9.87 -23.78 10.05
N ILE A 231 10.65 -22.69 10.08
CA ILE A 231 11.81 -22.52 9.21
C ILE A 231 13.01 -23.35 9.69
N LEU A 232 13.24 -23.47 10.99
CA LEU A 232 14.45 -24.07 11.55
C LEU A 232 14.31 -25.57 11.91
N GLU A 233 13.12 -26.05 12.26
CA GLU A 233 12.94 -27.38 12.87
C GLU A 233 12.13 -28.40 12.04
N ARG A 234 11.52 -27.99 10.93
CA ARG A 234 10.82 -28.90 9.97
C ARG A 234 11.48 -28.92 8.60
#